data_AF-A0A7J0FRU9-F1
#
_entry.id   AF-A0A7J0FRU9-F1
#
_cell.length_a   1.000
_cell.length_b   1.000
_cell.length_c   1.000
_cell.angle_alpha   90.00
_cell.angle_beta   90.00
_cell.angle_gamma   90.00
#
_symmetry.space_group_name_H-M   'P 1'
#
loop_
_entity.id
_entity.type
_entity.pdbx_description
1 polymer ?
#
loop_
_entity_poly.entity_id
_entity_poly.type
_entity_poly.pdbx_seq_one_letter_code
_entity_poly.pdbx_strand_id
1 'polypeptide(L)'
;MAKALQLPIIDLASSDRISTANSIRQACMECGFFYLINHGVDEKLLKNVIDESKKFFSLPLEEKMKLARKENRGYSPLYAENLNPSSSSEGDSKESFYVGPLENISSHSNLNQWPSEGELGSSNEEIYGASAHSDYGMITLLATDGVGGLQACLVEINCHISRQAGNLQRLHPVHKAHEM
;
A
#
# COMPACT_ATOMS: atom_id res chain seq x y z
N MET A 1 -17.82 20.45 -10.14
CA MET A 1 -16.35 20.33 -10.20
C MET A 1 -15.91 19.50 -9.00
N ALA A 2 -15.20 18.40 -9.21
CA ALA A 2 -14.66 17.62 -8.10
C ALA A 2 -13.61 18.47 -7.37
N LYS A 3 -13.81 18.70 -6.08
CA LYS A 3 -12.83 19.37 -5.23
C LYS A 3 -11.66 18.40 -5.06
N ALA A 4 -10.47 18.77 -5.51
CA ALA A 4 -9.27 17.98 -5.25
C ALA A 4 -9.12 17.84 -3.73
N LEU A 5 -9.14 16.60 -3.22
CA LEU A 5 -8.93 16.37 -1.80
C LEU A 5 -7.46 16.68 -1.49
N GLN A 6 -7.22 17.66 -0.63
CA GLN A 6 -5.89 17.95 -0.12
C GLN A 6 -5.64 17.06 1.09
N LEU A 7 -4.79 16.05 0.94
CA LEU A 7 -4.41 15.18 2.04
C LEU A 7 -3.53 15.94 3.05
N PRO A 8 -3.66 15.66 4.36
CA PRO A 8 -2.78 16.23 5.37
C PRO A 8 -1.31 15.88 5.09
N ILE A 9 -0.40 16.85 5.31
CA ILE A 9 1.05 16.63 5.30
C ILE A 9 1.53 16.69 6.74
N ILE A 10 2.19 15.63 7.21
CA ILE A 10 2.64 15.48 8.59
C ILE A 10 4.17 15.45 8.64
N ASP A 11 4.74 16.34 9.46
CA ASP A 11 6.18 16.43 9.67
C ASP A 11 6.62 15.60 10.89
N LEU A 12 7.39 14.54 10.67
CA LEU A 12 7.90 13.70 11.76
C LEU A 12 9.11 14.27 12.50
N ALA A 13 9.79 15.27 11.96
CA ALA A 13 10.90 15.93 12.65
C ALA A 13 10.42 17.01 13.63
N SER A 14 9.12 17.28 13.69
CA SER A 14 8.52 18.22 14.66
C SER A 14 8.88 17.84 16.10
N SER A 15 9.34 18.83 16.88
CA SER A 15 9.61 18.64 18.30
C SER A 15 8.34 18.43 19.13
N ASP A 16 7.17 18.86 18.63
CA ASP A 16 5.87 18.63 19.28
C ASP A 16 5.29 17.27 18.87
N ARG A 17 5.74 16.23 19.57
CA ARG A 17 5.32 14.85 19.32
C ARG A 17 3.84 14.61 19.62
N ILE A 18 3.24 15.36 20.55
CA ILE A 18 1.83 15.18 20.92
C ILE A 18 0.94 15.71 19.81
N SER A 19 1.23 16.92 19.32
CA SER A 19 0.51 17.49 18.18
C SER A 19 0.66 16.61 16.94
N THR A 20 1.88 16.14 16.65
CA THR A 20 2.16 15.22 15.52
C THR A 20 1.34 13.93 15.62
N ALA A 21 1.28 13.30 16.79
CA ALA A 21 0.47 12.09 16.99
C ALA A 21 -1.04 12.36 16.82
N ASN A 22 -1.53 13.51 17.29
CA ASN A 22 -2.91 13.91 17.09
C ASN A 22 -3.24 14.14 15.62
N SER A 23 -2.34 14.76 14.84
CA SER A 23 -2.50 14.94 13.40
C SER A 23 -2.56 13.61 12.66
N ILE A 24 -1.71 12.64 13.01
CA ILE A 24 -1.75 11.29 12.42
C ILE A 24 -3.11 10.64 12.71
N ARG A 25 -3.52 10.66 13.98
CA ARG A 25 -4.82 10.10 14.40
C ARG A 25 -5.98 10.75 13.63
N GLN A 26 -5.97 12.07 13.51
CA GLN A 26 -7.02 12.80 12.81
C GLN A 26 -7.07 12.44 11.33
N ALA A 27 -5.92 12.42 10.65
CA ALA A 27 -5.84 12.03 9.24
C ALA A 27 -6.37 10.60 9.00
N CYS A 28 -6.00 9.64 9.86
CA CYS A 28 -6.53 8.27 9.79
C CYS A 28 -8.04 8.21 10.01
N MET A 29 -8.60 9.05 10.89
CA MET A 29 -10.03 9.06 11.21
C MET A 29 -10.90 9.82 10.22
N GLU A 30 -10.35 10.79 9.50
CA GLU A 30 -11.12 11.65 8.59
C GLU A 30 -10.94 11.24 7.13
N CYS A 31 -9.71 10.97 6.69
CA CYS A 31 -9.38 10.69 5.30
C CYS A 31 -8.83 9.27 5.07
N GLY A 32 -8.30 8.62 6.12
CA GLY A 32 -7.64 7.32 6.00
C GLY A 32 -6.25 7.37 5.33
N PHE A 33 -5.82 8.53 4.82
CA PHE A 33 -4.56 8.75 4.11
C PHE A 33 -3.94 10.10 4.50
N PHE A 34 -2.61 10.18 4.45
CA PHE A 34 -1.82 11.40 4.65
C PHE A 34 -0.45 11.27 3.97
N TYR A 35 0.21 12.40 3.74
CA TYR A 35 1.61 12.46 3.35
C TYR A 35 2.50 12.66 4.58
N LEU A 36 3.71 12.11 4.52
CA LEU A 36 4.69 12.15 5.58
C LEU A 36 5.96 12.83 5.05
N ILE A 37 6.47 13.83 5.76
CA ILE A 37 7.73 14.50 5.45
C ILE A 37 8.71 14.39 6.62
N ASN A 38 9.99 14.59 6.33
CA ASN A 38 11.09 14.53 7.32
C ASN A 38 11.06 13.24 8.17
N HIS A 39 10.69 12.12 7.56
CA HIS A 39 10.58 10.80 8.22
C HIS A 39 11.93 10.17 8.55
N GLY A 40 13.05 10.77 8.13
CA GLY A 40 14.40 10.34 8.48
C GLY A 40 14.93 9.13 7.71
N VAL A 41 14.22 8.66 6.67
CA VAL A 41 14.74 7.64 5.75
C VAL A 41 15.60 8.36 4.71
N ASP A 42 16.83 7.87 4.53
CA ASP A 42 17.78 8.41 3.56
C ASP A 42 17.22 8.31 2.12
N GLU A 43 17.19 9.43 1.40
CA GLU A 43 16.71 9.49 0.02
C GLU A 43 17.52 8.60 -0.94
N LYS A 44 18.83 8.47 -0.70
CA LYS A 44 19.71 7.57 -1.45
C LYS A 44 19.34 6.12 -1.20
N LEU A 45 18.99 5.75 0.03
CA LEU A 45 18.52 4.40 0.34
C LEU A 45 17.20 4.11 -0.39
N LEU A 46 16.24 5.04 -0.33
CA LEU A 46 14.96 4.87 -1.03
C LEU A 46 15.16 4.73 -2.55
N LYS A 47 15.99 5.59 -3.13
CA LYS A 47 16.36 5.51 -4.55
C LYS A 47 16.97 4.16 -4.90
N ASN A 48 17.93 3.69 -4.11
CA ASN A 48 18.58 2.40 -4.34
C ASN A 48 17.56 1.25 -4.30
N VAL A 49 16.63 1.25 -3.34
CA VAL A 49 15.58 0.21 -3.26
C VAL A 49 14.69 0.20 -4.51
N ILE A 50 14.29 1.39 -4.99
CA ILE A 50 13.50 1.52 -6.22
C ILE A 50 14.30 1.03 -7.44
N ASP A 51 15.57 1.41 -7.55
CA ASP A 51 16.44 1.02 -8.66
C ASP A 51 16.68 -0.51 -8.66
N GLU A 52 16.94 -1.13 -7.50
CA GLU A 52 17.10 -2.58 -7.38
C GLU A 52 15.78 -3.34 -7.66
N SER A 53 14.65 -2.79 -7.23
CA SER A 53 13.32 -3.32 -7.58
C SER A 53 13.12 -3.35 -9.10
N LYS A 54 13.42 -2.25 -9.80
CA LYS A 54 13.32 -2.16 -11.27
C LYS A 54 14.22 -3.17 -11.96
N LYS A 55 15.47 -3.33 -11.50
CA LYS A 55 16.40 -4.34 -12.04
C LYS A 55 15.83 -5.75 -11.88
N PHE A 56 15.36 -6.10 -10.69
CA PHE A 56 14.79 -7.42 -10.41
C PHE A 56 13.58 -7.72 -11.30
N PHE A 57 12.61 -6.80 -11.38
CA PHE A 57 11.38 -7.05 -12.16
C PHE A 57 11.60 -7.05 -13.67
N SER A 58 12.71 -6.47 -14.13
CA SER A 58 13.14 -6.54 -15.53
C SER A 58 13.78 -7.89 -15.92
N LEU A 59 14.08 -8.77 -14.96
CA LEU A 59 14.63 -10.10 -15.24
C LEU A 59 13.60 -10.99 -15.96
N PRO A 60 14.04 -11.98 -16.76
CA PRO A 60 13.16 -12.99 -17.33
C PRO A 60 12.34 -13.71 -16.25
N LEU A 61 11.10 -14.09 -16.59
CA LEU A 61 10.20 -14.77 -15.65
C LEU A 61 10.85 -16.00 -15.02
N GLU A 62 11.60 -16.79 -15.78
CA GLU A 62 12.31 -17.97 -15.27
C GLU A 62 13.28 -17.64 -14.13
N GLU A 63 14.02 -16.54 -14.25
CA GLU A 63 14.94 -16.07 -13.20
C GLU A 63 14.19 -15.59 -11.95
N LYS A 64 13.09 -14.84 -12.13
CA LYS A 64 12.25 -14.38 -11.02
C LYS A 64 11.60 -15.56 -10.28
N MET A 65 11.17 -16.58 -11.02
CA MET A 65 10.54 -17.79 -10.47
C MET A 65 11.48 -18.68 -9.66
N LYS A 66 12.81 -18.51 -9.77
CA LYS A 66 13.77 -19.17 -8.84
C LYS A 66 13.56 -18.74 -7.39
N LEU A 67 12.98 -17.55 -7.18
CA LEU A 67 12.63 -17.00 -5.87
C LEU A 67 11.11 -17.05 -5.63
N ALA A 68 10.40 -18.01 -6.24
CA ALA A 68 8.95 -18.12 -6.12
C ALA A 68 8.49 -18.13 -4.65
N ARG A 69 7.39 -17.42 -4.41
CA ARG A 69 6.91 -17.14 -3.06
C ARG A 69 6.64 -18.41 -2.26
N LYS A 70 7.23 -18.49 -1.06
CA LYS A 70 6.99 -19.52 -0.05
C LYS A 70 6.77 -18.84 1.29
N GLU A 71 5.75 -19.27 2.03
CA GLU A 71 5.48 -18.79 3.40
C GLU A 71 5.50 -17.24 3.54
N ASN A 72 4.91 -16.54 2.55
CA ASN A 72 4.87 -15.07 2.47
C ASN A 72 6.21 -14.37 2.24
N ARG A 73 7.18 -15.04 1.61
CA ARG A 73 8.48 -14.48 1.20
C ARG A 73 8.78 -14.82 -0.24
N GLY A 74 9.41 -13.91 -0.98
CA GLY A 74 9.80 -14.13 -2.38
C GLY A 74 8.80 -13.59 -3.39
N TYR A 75 8.94 -14.03 -4.64
CA TYR A 75 8.30 -13.53 -5.84
C TYR A 75 6.92 -14.15 -6.11
N SER A 76 5.93 -13.30 -6.35
CA SER A 76 4.63 -13.67 -6.92
C SER A 76 4.55 -13.15 -8.36
N PRO A 77 4.31 -13.99 -9.37
CA PRO A 77 4.14 -13.54 -10.75
C PRO A 77 2.79 -12.85 -10.96
N LEU A 78 2.62 -12.25 -12.15
CA LEU A 78 1.34 -11.71 -12.62
C LEU A 78 0.21 -12.72 -12.41
N TYR A 79 -0.96 -12.22 -11.97
CA TYR A 79 -2.18 -12.99 -11.74
C TYR A 79 -2.11 -14.03 -10.60
N ALA A 80 -0.99 -14.13 -9.88
CA ALA A 80 -0.87 -15.08 -8.77
C ALA A 80 -1.68 -14.68 -7.53
N GLU A 81 -2.01 -13.40 -7.38
CA GLU A 81 -2.83 -12.89 -6.29
C GLU A 81 -4.21 -12.51 -6.80
N ASN A 82 -5.24 -12.68 -5.97
CA ASN A 82 -6.56 -12.18 -6.26
C ASN A 82 -7.15 -11.57 -4.98
N LEU A 83 -7.03 -10.25 -4.86
CA LEU A 83 -7.51 -9.50 -3.71
C LEU A 83 -9.03 -9.22 -3.76
N ASN A 84 -9.68 -9.50 -4.89
CA ASN A 84 -11.13 -9.51 -5.01
C ASN A 84 -11.65 -10.88 -5.47
N PRO A 85 -11.84 -11.84 -4.53
CA PRO A 85 -12.24 -13.20 -4.85
C PRO A 85 -13.65 -13.30 -5.46
N SER A 86 -14.42 -12.21 -5.43
CA SER A 86 -15.73 -12.12 -6.09
C SER A 86 -15.65 -11.69 -7.56
N SER A 87 -14.47 -11.27 -8.03
CA SER A 87 -14.22 -10.98 -9.44
C SER A 87 -14.01 -12.26 -10.23
N SER A 88 -14.55 -12.33 -11.44
CA SER A 88 -14.26 -13.38 -12.41
C SER A 88 -12.92 -13.18 -13.13
N SER A 89 -12.02 -12.36 -12.56
CA SER A 89 -10.73 -12.03 -13.18
C SER A 89 -9.73 -13.19 -13.00
N GLU A 90 -8.76 -13.27 -13.92
CA GLU A 90 -7.68 -14.26 -13.84
C GLU A 90 -6.72 -14.01 -12.66
N GLY A 91 -6.81 -12.84 -12.02
CA GLY A 91 -6.00 -12.40 -10.88
C GLY A 91 -5.63 -10.91 -11.01
N ASP A 92 -4.99 -10.37 -9.97
CA ASP A 92 -4.42 -9.03 -10.00
C ASP A 92 -3.21 -9.02 -10.94
N SER A 93 -3.21 -8.09 -11.89
CA SER A 93 -2.17 -7.94 -12.89
C SER A 93 -0.98 -7.12 -12.38
N LYS A 94 -0.40 -7.61 -11.29
CA LYS A 94 0.83 -7.14 -10.67
C LYS A 94 1.76 -8.32 -10.40
N GLU A 95 3.05 -8.02 -10.39
CA GLU A 95 4.02 -8.89 -9.76
C GLU A 95 4.50 -8.27 -8.44
N SER A 96 4.87 -9.12 -7.48
CA SER A 96 5.20 -8.69 -6.12
C SER A 96 6.43 -9.44 -5.61
N PHE A 97 7.23 -8.79 -4.76
CA PHE A 97 8.30 -9.44 -4.01
C PHE A 97 8.15 -9.16 -2.52
N TYR A 98 7.99 -10.21 -1.71
CA TYR A 98 7.73 -10.09 -0.28
C TYR A 98 9.01 -10.30 0.53
N VAL A 99 9.34 -9.30 1.34
CA VAL A 99 10.46 -9.31 2.29
C VAL A 99 9.90 -9.28 3.71
N GLY A 100 10.48 -10.04 4.63
CA GLY A 100 10.13 -9.97 6.06
C GLY A 100 11.33 -9.77 6.98
N PRO A 101 11.12 -9.88 8.30
CA PRO A 101 12.15 -9.65 9.31
C PRO A 101 13.37 -10.55 9.12
N LEU A 102 14.56 -10.03 9.45
CA LEU A 102 15.83 -10.76 9.36
C LEU A 102 16.01 -11.79 10.48
N GLU A 103 15.33 -11.62 11.61
CA GLU A 103 15.47 -12.47 12.79
C GLU A 103 14.36 -13.53 12.89
N ASN A 104 14.81 -14.76 13.07
CA ASN A 104 14.00 -15.98 13.06
C ASN A 104 13.45 -16.25 14.48
N ILE A 105 12.25 -15.76 14.79
CA ILE A 105 11.54 -16.26 15.97
C ILE A 105 10.87 -17.58 15.55
N SER A 106 11.62 -18.67 15.67
CA SER A 106 11.15 -20.07 15.77
C SER A 106 10.80 -20.91 14.53
N SER A 107 11.66 -21.02 13.51
CA SER A 107 11.80 -22.26 12.70
C SER A 107 12.86 -22.10 11.59
N HIS A 108 13.69 -23.11 11.36
CA HIS A 108 14.75 -23.14 10.35
C HIS A 108 14.27 -23.10 8.86
N SER A 109 13.17 -22.41 8.53
CA SER A 109 12.62 -22.31 7.16
C SER A 109 12.37 -20.89 6.61
N ASN A 110 12.56 -19.81 7.40
CA ASN A 110 11.95 -18.50 7.11
C ASN A 110 12.87 -17.39 6.57
N LEU A 111 13.94 -17.70 5.82
CA LEU A 111 14.88 -16.68 5.34
C LEU A 111 14.34 -15.92 4.11
N ASN A 112 14.63 -14.61 4.03
CA ASN A 112 14.40 -13.83 2.81
C ASN A 112 15.21 -14.42 1.65
N GLN A 113 14.57 -14.52 0.49
CA GLN A 113 15.22 -14.89 -0.76
C GLN A 113 15.69 -13.62 -1.47
N TRP A 114 16.82 -13.66 -2.19
CA TRP A 114 17.37 -12.49 -2.87
C TRP A 114 17.91 -12.86 -4.26
N PRO A 115 17.76 -11.99 -5.27
CA PRO A 115 18.25 -12.25 -6.62
C PRO A 115 19.77 -12.12 -6.72
N SER A 116 20.35 -12.84 -7.69
CA SER A 116 21.69 -12.57 -8.23
C SER A 116 21.63 -11.48 -9.32
N GLU A 117 22.69 -10.69 -9.49
CA GLU A 117 22.74 -9.55 -10.42
C GLU A 117 22.45 -9.97 -11.90
N GLY A 118 21.60 -9.22 -12.62
CA GLY A 118 21.25 -9.47 -14.03
C GLY A 118 20.55 -8.28 -14.75
N GLU A 119 20.56 -8.29 -16.10
CA GLU A 119 20.22 -7.17 -17.01
C GLU A 119 18.77 -7.16 -17.58
N LEU A 120 18.38 -6.01 -18.15
CA LEU A 120 17.04 -5.42 -18.30
C LEU A 120 16.20 -5.82 -19.55
N GLY A 121 14.86 -5.75 -19.40
CA GLY A 121 13.85 -5.66 -20.47
C GLY A 121 12.53 -5.00 -19.98
N SER A 122 11.70 -4.46 -20.89
CA SER A 122 10.46 -3.69 -20.57
C SER A 122 9.25 -4.06 -21.45
N SER A 123 8.02 -3.92 -20.95
CA SER A 123 6.75 -4.00 -21.72
C SER A 123 5.69 -2.97 -21.23
N ASN A 124 4.72 -2.64 -22.11
CA ASN A 124 3.71 -1.58 -21.93
C ASN A 124 2.28 -2.10 -22.21
N GLU A 125 1.40 -2.23 -21.21
CA GLU A 125 -0.06 -2.31 -21.39
C GLU A 125 -0.78 -1.65 -20.19
N GLU A 126 -1.95 -1.04 -20.43
CA GLU A 126 -2.78 -0.42 -19.38
C GLU A 126 -3.62 -1.49 -18.66
N ILE A 127 -3.36 -1.60 -17.36
CA ILE A 127 -3.60 -2.81 -16.58
C ILE A 127 -4.04 -2.39 -15.17
N TYR A 128 -5.11 -2.97 -14.64
CA TYR A 128 -5.48 -2.78 -13.22
C TYR A 128 -4.48 -3.53 -12.33
N GLY A 129 -3.47 -2.82 -11.81
CA GLY A 129 -2.37 -3.47 -11.07
C GLY A 129 -2.84 -4.24 -9.82
N ALA A 130 -3.64 -3.62 -8.96
CA ALA A 130 -4.23 -4.25 -7.77
C ALA A 130 -5.70 -3.88 -7.66
N SER A 131 -6.56 -4.87 -7.40
CA SER A 131 -7.98 -4.63 -7.10
C SER A 131 -8.18 -3.95 -5.73
N ALA A 132 -9.37 -3.37 -5.50
CA ALA A 132 -9.67 -2.67 -4.25
C ALA A 132 -9.60 -3.62 -3.03
N HIS A 133 -8.80 -3.25 -2.04
CA HIS A 133 -8.60 -4.01 -0.81
C HIS A 133 -8.20 -3.11 0.36
N SER A 134 -8.13 -3.70 1.57
CA SER A 134 -7.49 -3.11 2.75
C SER A 134 -6.33 -3.98 3.17
N ASP A 135 -5.24 -3.36 3.60
CA ASP A 135 -4.11 -4.10 4.16
C ASP A 135 -4.41 -4.66 5.55
N TYR A 136 -3.74 -5.75 5.88
CA TYR A 136 -3.63 -6.22 7.26
C TYR A 136 -2.56 -5.42 7.99
N GLY A 137 -2.85 -4.93 9.20
CA GLY A 137 -1.88 -4.21 10.02
C GLY A 137 -2.49 -2.99 10.73
N MET A 138 -1.63 -2.16 11.33
CA MET A 138 -2.05 -0.91 11.98
C MET A 138 -1.94 0.31 11.05
N ILE A 139 -0.81 0.45 10.35
CA ILE A 139 -0.49 1.54 9.43
C ILE A 139 0.36 0.96 8.29
N THR A 140 0.03 1.32 7.05
CA THR A 140 0.86 1.07 5.87
C THR A 140 1.61 2.36 5.50
N LEU A 141 2.92 2.27 5.34
CA LEU A 141 3.73 3.34 4.76
C LEU A 141 4.03 2.98 3.30
N LEU A 142 3.70 3.88 2.37
CA LEU A 142 3.88 3.67 0.94
C LEU A 142 4.88 4.68 0.37
N ALA A 143 5.82 4.21 -0.44
CA ALA A 143 6.68 5.03 -1.27
C ALA A 143 6.49 4.63 -2.74
N THR A 144 6.57 5.60 -3.65
CA THR A 144 6.43 5.41 -5.10
C THR A 144 7.61 6.05 -5.82
N ASP A 145 7.83 5.70 -7.08
CA ASP A 145 8.82 6.35 -7.94
C ASP A 145 8.28 7.61 -8.65
N GLY A 146 7.10 8.08 -8.25
CA GLY A 146 6.42 9.24 -8.83
C GLY A 146 5.48 8.90 -9.99
N VAL A 147 5.45 7.66 -10.48
CA VAL A 147 4.44 7.21 -11.45
C VAL A 147 3.10 7.07 -10.73
N GLY A 148 2.05 7.68 -11.28
CA GLY A 148 0.69 7.61 -10.75
C GLY A 148 0.07 6.21 -10.90
N GLY A 149 -1.02 5.94 -10.18
CA GLY A 149 -1.76 4.67 -10.29
C GLY A 149 -2.48 4.26 -9.01
N LEU A 150 -2.06 4.79 -7.85
CA LEU A 150 -2.77 4.58 -6.59
C LEU A 150 -4.08 5.37 -6.56
N GLN A 151 -5.17 4.66 -6.26
CA GLN A 151 -6.47 5.26 -5.96
C GLN A 151 -6.91 4.80 -4.58
N ALA A 152 -7.38 5.73 -3.75
CA ALA A 152 -7.90 5.46 -2.42
C ALA A 152 -9.40 5.74 -2.40
N CYS A 153 -10.19 4.78 -1.89
CA CYS A 153 -11.58 5.03 -1.55
C CYS A 153 -11.64 5.83 -0.25
N LEU A 154 -11.83 7.14 -0.37
CA LEU A 154 -11.95 8.06 0.74
C LEU A 154 -13.41 8.04 1.18
N VAL A 155 -13.71 7.30 2.25
CA VAL A 155 -15.01 7.40 2.89
C VAL A 155 -15.02 8.75 3.61
N GLU A 156 -15.95 9.65 3.30
CA GLU A 156 -16.27 10.74 4.22
C GLU A 156 -16.78 10.09 5.52
N ILE A 157 -15.88 9.87 6.47
CA ILE A 157 -16.23 9.39 7.79
C ILE A 157 -16.96 10.56 8.43
N ASN A 158 -18.29 10.59 8.32
CA ASN A 158 -19.15 11.49 9.07
C ASN A 158 -18.85 11.32 10.57
N CYS A 159 -17.95 12.16 11.08
CA CYS A 159 -17.49 12.14 12.46
C CYS A 159 -18.62 12.67 13.35
N HIS A 160 -19.59 11.81 13.68
CA HIS A 160 -20.46 12.04 14.82
C HIS A 160 -19.78 11.58 16.11
N ILE A 161 -18.74 12.31 16.52
CA ILE A 161 -18.41 12.42 17.95
C ILE A 161 -19.04 13.73 18.44
N SER A 162 -20.37 13.75 18.53
CA SER A 162 -21.06 14.73 19.36
C SER A 162 -21.08 14.19 20.78
N ARG A 163 -20.22 14.73 21.66
CA ARG A 163 -20.50 14.75 23.10
C ARG A 163 -21.64 15.74 23.35
N GLN A 164 -22.87 15.36 23.06
CA GLN A 164 -24.04 15.97 23.70
C GLN A 164 -25.10 14.91 23.97
N ALA A 165 -25.51 14.86 25.23
CA ALA A 165 -26.61 14.05 25.72
C ALA A 165 -27.92 14.47 25.02
N GLY A 166 -28.69 13.50 24.54
CA GLY A 166 -30.10 13.71 24.18
C GLY A 166 -30.51 13.15 22.81
N ASN A 167 -31.31 12.07 22.87
CA ASN A 167 -32.22 11.55 21.84
C ASN A 167 -31.66 11.03 20.51
N LEU A 168 -31.66 9.70 20.40
CA LEU A 168 -31.58 8.95 19.15
C LEU A 168 -32.77 9.28 18.23
N GLN A 169 -32.49 9.72 17.01
CA GLN A 169 -33.28 9.32 15.85
C GLN A 169 -32.35 8.72 14.78
N ARG A 170 -32.72 7.50 14.37
CA ARG A 170 -32.07 6.68 13.36
C ARG A 170 -32.30 7.32 12.00
N LEU A 171 -31.24 7.68 11.27
CA LEU A 171 -31.33 7.94 9.83
C LEU A 171 -30.60 6.83 9.08
N HIS A 172 -31.35 6.14 8.21
CA HIS A 172 -30.86 5.09 7.34
C HIS A 172 -29.95 5.69 6.25
N PRO A 173 -28.80 5.08 5.92
CA PRO A 173 -28.12 5.37 4.67
C PRO A 173 -28.85 4.65 3.55
N VAL A 174 -29.67 5.40 2.81
CA VAL A 174 -30.00 5.08 1.42
C VAL A 174 -28.98 5.83 0.57
N HIS A 175 -28.12 5.09 -0.13
CA HIS A 175 -27.98 5.19 -1.58
C HIS A 175 -26.87 4.25 -2.05
N LYS A 176 -27.30 3.18 -2.73
CA LYS A 176 -26.53 2.55 -3.80
C LYS A 176 -26.22 3.63 -4.84
N ALA A 177 -24.99 3.68 -5.31
CA ALA A 177 -24.68 4.17 -6.65
C ALA A 177 -23.87 3.08 -7.35
N HIS A 178 -24.57 2.39 -8.25
CA HIS A 178 -24.01 1.63 -9.36
C HIS A 178 -23.65 2.61 -10.49
N GLU A 179 -22.87 2.11 -11.46
CA GLU A 179 -22.61 2.64 -12.82
C GLU A 179 -21.46 3.69 -12.94
N MET A 180 -20.57 3.62 -13.93
CA MET A 180 -20.41 2.76 -15.13
C MET A 180 -18.96 2.30 -15.27
#